data_AF-B4WQU4-F1
#
_entry.id   AF-B4WQU4-F1
#
_cell.length_a   1.000
_cell.length_b   1.000
_cell.length_c   1.000
_cell.angle_alpha   90.00
_cell.angle_beta   90.00
_cell.angle_gamma   90.00
#
_symmetry.space_group_name_H-M   'P 1'
#
loop_
_entity.id
_entity.type
_entity.pdbx_description
1 polymer ?
#
loop_
_entity_poly.entity_id
_entity_poly.type
_entity_poly.pdbx_seq_one_letter_code
_entity_poly.pdbx_strand_id
1 'polypeptide(L)' 'MMKRFVISALTVLASVGVLTTAASAAQVSLGNPVADLNGDGNVTLHEVVLYNRDQRDKS' A
#
# COMPACT_ATOMS: atom_id res chain seq x y z
N MET A 1 -31.03 -15.15 -26.40
CA MET A 1 -31.09 -13.87 -25.64
C MET A 1 -30.16 -13.85 -24.41
N MET A 2 -29.95 -14.96 -23.70
CA MET A 2 -29.14 -15.04 -22.45
C MET A 2 -27.64 -14.75 -22.55
N LYS A 3 -27.00 -14.97 -23.71
CA LYS A 3 -25.54 -14.79 -23.87
C LYS A 3 -25.05 -13.35 -23.65
N ARG A 4 -25.92 -12.36 -23.89
CA ARG A 4 -25.63 -10.92 -23.73
C ARG A 4 -25.50 -10.53 -22.26
N PHE A 5 -26.35 -11.12 -21.41
CA PHE A 5 -26.34 -10.89 -19.97
C PHE A 5 -25.10 -11.48 -19.29
N VAL A 6 -24.62 -12.63 -19.77
CA VAL A 6 -23.38 -13.25 -19.26
C VAL A 6 -22.16 -12.40 -19.56
N ILE A 7 -22.08 -11.81 -20.76
CA ILE A 7 -20.97 -10.93 -21.15
C ILE A 7 -21.00 -9.65 -20.31
N SER A 8 -22.17 -9.02 -20.13
CA SER A 8 -22.31 -7.84 -19.27
C SER A 8 -21.93 -8.11 -17.82
N ALA A 9 -22.35 -9.25 -17.26
CA ALA A 9 -21.99 -9.64 -15.90
C ALA A 9 -20.48 -9.86 -15.75
N LEU A 10 -19.83 -10.49 -16.74
CA LEU A 10 -18.39 -10.71 -16.74
C LEU A 10 -17.61 -9.39 -16.85
N THR A 11 -18.08 -8.44 -17.65
CA THR A 11 -17.48 -7.10 -17.75
C THR A 11 -17.60 -6.33 -16.43
N VAL A 12 -18.76 -6.38 -15.76
CA VAL A 12 -18.94 -5.74 -14.45
C VAL A 12 -18.00 -6.37 -13.41
N LEU A 13 -17.91 -7.70 -13.35
CA LEU A 13 -17.00 -8.39 -12.43
C LEU A 13 -15.52 -8.05 -12.71
N ALA A 14 -15.13 -8.00 -13.99
CA ALA A 14 -13.78 -7.62 -14.40
C ALA A 14 -13.45 -6.16 -14.03
N SER A 15 -14.43 -5.25 -14.10
CA SER A 15 -14.23 -3.84 -13.70
C SER A 15 -14.11 -3.63 -12.19
N VAL A 16 -14.72 -4.49 -11.36
CA VAL A 16 -14.59 -4.43 -9.89
C VAL A 16 -13.23 -4.95 -9.42
N GLY A 17 -12.62 -5.89 -10.15
CA GLY A 17 -11.32 -6.48 -9.80
C GLY A 17 -10.11 -5.57 -9.98
N VAL A 18 -10.25 -4.40 -10.62
CA VAL A 18 -9.11 -3.51 -10.95
C VAL A 18 -8.80 -2.52 -9.81
N LEU A 19 -9.65 -2.38 -8.78
CA LEU A 19 -9.45 -1.38 -7.73
C LEU A 19 -8.65 -1.84 -6.50
N THR A 20 -8.26 -3.11 -6.39
CA THR A 20 -7.71 -3.66 -5.14
C THR A 20 -6.19 -3.75 -5.06
N THR A 21 -5.45 -3.29 -6.07
CA THR A 21 -3.99 -3.49 -6.15
C THR A 21 -3.14 -2.25 -5.85
N ALA A 22 -3.72 -1.19 -5.28
CA ALA A 22 -2.90 -0.15 -4.64
C ALA A 22 -2.41 -0.69 -3.28
N ALA A 23 -1.38 -1.52 -3.35
CA ALA A 23 -0.69 -2.06 -2.20
C ALA A 23 -0.31 -0.92 -1.24
N SER A 24 -0.73 -1.04 0.00
CA SER A 24 -0.32 -0.15 1.08
C SER A 24 1.19 -0.28 1.24
N ALA A 25 1.96 0.72 0.79
CA ALA A 25 3.34 0.89 1.22
C ALA A 25 3.35 0.79 2.76
N ALA A 26 4.24 -0.03 3.32
CA ALA A 26 4.31 -0.30 4.75
C ALA A 26 4.73 0.97 5.51
N GLN A 27 3.78 1.87 5.75
CA GLN A 27 4.01 3.10 6.49
C GLN A 27 4.00 2.79 7.99
N VAL A 28 5.00 3.30 8.70
CA VAL A 28 5.12 3.17 10.15
C VAL A 28 4.87 4.51 10.86
N SER A 29 4.43 4.42 12.11
CA SER A 29 4.17 5.57 12.98
C SER A 29 5.41 5.96 13.80
N LEU A 30 5.35 7.11 14.46
CA LEU A 30 6.34 7.56 15.45
C LEU A 30 6.50 6.55 16.58
N GLY A 31 7.74 6.35 17.01
CA GLY A 31 8.10 5.36 18.02
C GLY A 31 8.15 3.92 17.52
N ASN A 32 7.94 3.65 16.24
CA ASN A 32 8.15 2.31 15.69
C ASN A 32 9.67 2.02 15.61
N PRO A 33 10.17 0.99 16.31
CA PRO A 33 11.61 0.69 16.38
C PRO A 33 12.23 0.34 15.02
N VAL A 34 11.44 -0.05 14.03
CA VAL A 34 11.94 -0.32 12.67
C VAL A 34 12.37 0.97 11.95
N ALA A 35 11.88 2.12 12.41
CA ALA A 35 12.29 3.43 11.92
C ALA A 35 13.46 4.04 12.70
N ASP A 36 14.10 3.31 13.62
CA ASP A 36 15.38 3.71 14.19
C ASP A 36 16.48 3.42 13.15
N LEU A 37 16.92 4.46 12.44
CA LEU A 37 17.83 4.29 11.31
C LEU A 37 19.30 4.36 11.74
N ASN A 38 19.58 4.92 12.91
CA ASN A 38 20.93 5.10 13.43
C ASN A 38 21.28 4.11 14.56
N GLY A 39 20.30 3.37 15.08
CA GLY A 39 20.45 2.36 16.12
C GLY A 39 20.67 2.93 17.52
N ASP A 40 20.27 4.18 17.77
CA ASP A 40 20.46 4.84 19.08
C ASP A 40 19.35 4.55 20.10
N GLY A 41 18.33 3.78 19.69
CA GLY A 41 17.21 3.37 20.51
C GLY A 41 16.10 4.41 20.63
N ASN A 42 16.25 5.59 20.01
CA ASN A 42 15.21 6.59 19.87
C ASN A 42 14.76 6.69 18.42
N VAL A 43 13.48 6.96 18.21
CA VAL A 43 12.92 7.14 16.88
C VAL A 43 12.50 8.59 16.72
N THR A 44 13.22 9.32 15.90
CA THR A 44 12.93 10.72 15.60
C THR A 44 11.91 10.87 14.47
N LEU A 45 11.23 12.02 14.42
CA LEU A 45 10.34 12.38 13.31
C LEU A 45 11.05 12.30 11.95
N HIS A 46 12.31 12.72 11.90
CA HIS A 46 13.11 12.71 10.68
C HIS A 46 13.29 11.29 10.13
N GLU A 47 13.58 10.33 11.00
CA GLU A 47 13.81 8.94 10.59
C GLU A 47 12.52 8.25 10.14
N VAL A 48 11.40 8.51 10.81
CA VAL A 48 10.08 8.02 10.36
C VAL A 48 9.73 8.54 8.98
N VAL A 49 10.00 9.82 8.71
CA VAL A 49 9.76 10.41 7.38
C VAL A 49 10.65 9.76 6.33
N LEU A 50 11.94 9.57 6.62
CA LEU A 50 12.88 8.93 5.71
C LEU A 50 12.51 7.47 5.42
N TYR A 51 12.23 6.69 6.47
CA TYR A 51 11.83 5.30 6.34
C TYR A 51 10.55 5.18 5.50
N ASN A 52 9.52 5.96 5.83
CA ASN A 52 8.25 5.91 5.10
C ASN A 52 8.38 6.34 3.64
N ARG A 53 9.28 7.28 3.33
CA ARG A 53 9.60 7.66 1.96
C ARG A 53 10.25 6.49 1.21
N ASP A 54 11.26 5.86 1.80
CA ASP A 54 11.94 4.70 1.22
C ASP A 54 10.98 3.51 0.98
N GLN A 55 10.05 3.24 1.90
CA GLN A 55 9.03 2.21 1.71
C GLN A 55 8.05 2.53 0.55
N ARG A 56 7.76 3.81 0.32
CA ARG A 56 6.94 4.26 -0.81
C ARG A 56 7.68 4.14 -2.13
N ASP A 57 8.97 4.47 -2.16
CA ASP A 57 9.80 4.37 -3.36
C ASP A 57 10.06 2.91 -3.77
N LYS A 58 9.90 1.97 -2.83
CA LYS A 58 10.02 0.51 -3.04
C LYS A 58 8.72 -0.19 -3.45
N SER A 59 7.57 0.49 -3.36
CA SER A 59 6.24 -0.04 -3.73
C SER A 59 5.91 0.26 -5.18
#